data_AF-A0A382Z1G9-F1
#
_entry.id   AF-A0A382Z1G9-F1
#
_cell.length_a   1.000
_cell.length_b   1.000
_cell.length_c   1.000
_cell.angle_alpha   90.00
_cell.angle_beta   90.00
_cell.angle_gamma   90.00
#
_symmetry.space_group_name_H-M   'P 1'
#
loop_
_entity.id
_entity.type
_entity.pdbx_description
1 polymer ?
#
loop_
_entity_poly.entity_id
_entity_poly.type
_entity_poly.pdbx_seq_one_letter_code
_entity_poly.pdbx_strand_id
1 'polypeptide(L)'
;MALVTKADVKTYMDITLSPLQEDSADLILAGLQSEMETYLGRPVEVNTYTDEVHVLGSDHVGVPMSSFFYSHDYSDSASGAWPTISTFTDPPETVYLRNSPIVTVTSVTRRSASASATTDALVEYTNYLVRRYGIDVYGSLPNDKITVTYTAGLAGGSIPMLKLLLLRAAAREMQNMHDDVVGIKDLEPRETALAEIGFLEKELMSIKRYRRVRAA
;
A
#
# COMPACT_ATOMS: atom_id res chain seq x y z
N MET A 1 10.33 7.33 1.60
CA MET A 1 10.95 8.67 1.49
C MET A 1 9.80 9.63 1.64
N ALA A 2 9.83 10.47 2.68
CA ALA A 2 8.73 11.35 3.05
C ALA A 2 8.14 12.11 1.85
N LEU A 3 6.81 12.14 1.70
CA LEU A 3 6.14 12.85 0.61
C LEU A 3 6.46 14.36 0.59
N VAL A 4 6.53 14.94 1.79
CA VAL A 4 6.88 16.34 2.05
C VAL A 4 7.88 16.33 3.19
N THR A 5 8.92 17.15 3.05
CA THR A 5 9.92 17.35 4.10
C THR A 5 9.76 18.72 4.75
N LYS A 6 10.32 18.90 5.94
CA LYS A 6 10.41 20.23 6.59
C LYS A 6 11.11 21.29 5.73
N ALA A 7 12.01 20.91 4.84
CA ALA A 7 12.65 21.83 3.90
C ALA A 7 11.67 22.33 2.82
N ASP A 8 10.80 21.45 2.31
CA ASP A 8 9.75 21.83 1.36
C ASP A 8 8.78 22.82 2.00
N VAL A 9 8.43 22.58 3.26
CA VAL A 9 7.57 23.46 4.06
C VAL A 9 8.17 24.86 4.22
N LYS A 10 9.44 24.96 4.64
CA LYS A 10 10.15 26.24 4.80
C LYS A 10 10.17 27.02 3.49
N THR A 11 10.43 26.32 2.38
CA THR A 11 10.45 26.91 1.03
C THR A 11 9.06 27.36 0.59
N TYR A 12 8.01 26.59 0.93
CA TYR A 12 6.63 26.90 0.55
C TYR A 12 6.07 28.11 1.30
N MET A 13 6.38 28.24 2.59
CA MET A 13 5.91 29.36 3.43
C MET A 13 6.85 30.57 3.43
N ASP A 14 8.08 30.42 2.92
CA ASP A 14 9.15 31.43 3.00
C ASP A 14 9.44 31.87 4.45
N ILE A 15 9.61 30.89 5.35
CA ILE A 15 9.86 31.12 6.79
C ILE A 15 11.08 30.36 7.32
N THR A 16 11.65 30.88 8.41
CA THR A 16 12.65 30.19 9.23
C THR A 16 12.00 29.67 10.51
N LEU A 17 12.10 28.35 10.75
CA LEU A 17 11.60 27.70 11.95
C LEU A 17 12.71 27.57 12.99
N SER A 18 12.37 27.72 14.27
CA SER A 18 13.25 27.35 15.39
C SER A 18 13.35 25.82 15.54
N PRO A 19 14.38 25.28 16.23
CA PRO A 19 14.56 23.82 16.35
C PRO A 19 13.33 23.09 16.92
N LEU A 20 12.65 23.67 17.91
CA LEU A 20 11.42 23.09 18.47
C LEU A 20 10.25 23.12 17.48
N GLN A 21 10.17 24.15 16.65
CA GLN A 21 9.16 24.23 15.60
C GLN A 21 9.46 23.25 14.46
N GLU A 22 10.72 22.90 14.22
CA GLU A 22 11.07 21.83 13.29
C GLU A 22 10.61 20.46 13.79
N ASP A 23 10.82 20.15 15.07
CA ASP A 23 10.37 18.89 15.65
C ASP A 23 8.84 18.78 15.63
N SER A 24 8.14 19.87 15.94
CA SER A 24 6.68 19.93 15.81
C SER A 24 6.22 19.81 14.37
N ALA A 25 6.94 20.40 13.41
CA ALA A 25 6.60 20.29 11.99
C ALA A 25 6.71 18.84 11.50
N ASP A 26 7.70 18.08 11.94
CA ASP A 26 7.85 16.66 11.59
C ASP A 26 6.66 15.83 12.14
N LEU A 27 6.17 16.15 13.36
CA LEU A 27 5.00 15.51 13.94
C LEU A 27 3.70 15.85 13.18
N ILE A 28 3.50 17.12 12.83
CA ILE A 28 2.34 17.58 12.05
C ILE A 28 2.33 16.91 10.67
N LEU A 29 3.47 16.87 9.98
CA LEU A 29 3.58 16.23 8.66
C LEU A 29 3.25 14.74 8.72
N ALA A 30 3.74 14.02 9.74
CA ALA A 30 3.41 12.61 9.94
C ALA A 30 1.91 12.40 10.24
N GLY A 31 1.30 13.26 11.07
CA GLY A 31 -0.13 13.23 11.37
C GLY A 31 -0.99 13.46 10.13
N LEU A 32 -0.74 14.53 9.38
CA LEU A 32 -1.45 14.85 8.15
C LEU A 32 -1.28 13.77 7.07
N GLN A 33 -0.09 13.18 6.96
CA GLN A 33 0.11 12.06 6.05
C GLN A 33 -0.76 10.85 6.44
N SER A 34 -0.83 10.52 7.73
CA SER A 34 -1.69 9.43 8.24
C SER A 34 -3.18 9.71 8.01
N GLU A 35 -3.63 10.95 8.17
CA GLU A 35 -5.02 11.34 7.88
C GLU A 35 -5.37 11.19 6.40
N MET A 36 -4.47 11.65 5.51
CA MET A 36 -4.64 11.50 4.07
C MET A 36 -4.68 10.02 3.66
N GLU A 37 -3.80 9.19 4.21
CA GLU A 37 -3.78 7.74 3.96
C GLU A 37 -5.05 7.06 4.46
N THR A 38 -5.59 7.50 5.60
CA THR A 38 -6.86 7.02 6.14
C THR A 38 -8.02 7.38 5.22
N TYR A 39 -8.07 8.62 4.72
CA TYR A 39 -9.10 9.06 3.77
C TYR A 39 -9.03 8.28 2.44
N LEU A 40 -7.82 8.06 1.92
CA LEU A 40 -7.60 7.34 0.67
C LEU A 40 -7.77 5.82 0.83
N GLY A 41 -7.64 5.29 2.04
CA GLY A 41 -7.69 3.86 2.35
C GLY A 41 -6.53 3.08 1.71
N ARG A 42 -5.38 3.75 1.51
CA ARG A 42 -4.17 3.18 0.91
C ARG A 42 -2.94 4.02 1.30
N PRO A 43 -1.74 3.40 1.34
CA PRO A 43 -0.49 4.11 1.57
C PRO A 43 -0.16 5.05 0.41
N VAL A 44 0.25 6.28 0.73
CA VAL A 44 0.62 7.30 -0.25
C VAL A 44 2.08 7.11 -0.66
N GLU A 45 2.94 6.72 0.29
CA GLU A 45 4.31 6.30 0.04
C GLU A 45 4.40 4.84 -0.38
N VAL A 46 5.45 4.55 -1.15
CA VAL A 46 5.78 3.19 -1.55
C VAL A 46 6.57 2.55 -0.42
N ASN A 47 5.97 1.55 0.23
CA ASN A 47 6.57 0.79 1.31
C ASN A 47 6.60 -0.71 0.97
N THR A 48 7.58 -1.39 1.56
CA THR A 48 7.69 -2.84 1.49
C THR A 48 6.85 -3.46 2.60
N TYR A 49 5.96 -4.37 2.23
CA TYR A 49 5.15 -5.17 3.13
C TYR A 49 5.66 -6.60 3.09
N THR A 50 6.01 -7.12 4.26
CA THR A 50 6.58 -8.46 4.43
C THR A 50 5.51 -9.40 5.00
N ASP A 51 5.59 -10.67 4.59
CA ASP A 51 4.85 -11.78 5.18
C ASP A 51 3.32 -11.60 5.26
N GLU A 52 2.70 -11.01 4.24
CA GLU A 52 1.24 -10.98 4.18
C GLU A 52 0.71 -12.37 3.83
N VAL A 53 -0.01 -12.98 4.79
CA VAL A 53 -0.56 -14.34 4.66
C VAL A 53 -2.02 -14.28 4.23
N HIS A 54 -2.33 -15.00 3.15
CA HIS A 54 -3.67 -15.25 2.67
C HIS A 54 -3.95 -16.75 2.62
N VAL A 55 -5.18 -17.12 2.96
CA VAL A 55 -5.67 -18.49 2.80
C VAL A 55 -6.59 -18.50 1.59
N LEU A 56 -6.33 -19.41 0.66
CA LEU A 56 -7.17 -19.59 -0.52
C LEU A 56 -8.54 -20.13 -0.15
N GLY A 57 -9.53 -19.82 -1.00
CA GLY A 57 -10.89 -20.34 -0.88
C GLY A 57 -10.93 -21.87 -0.82
N SER A 58 -11.91 -22.42 -0.09
CA SER A 58 -12.09 -23.88 -0.03
C SER A 58 -12.61 -24.46 -1.35
N ASP A 59 -13.10 -23.60 -2.24
CA ASP A 59 -13.64 -23.90 -3.56
C ASP A 59 -12.60 -23.80 -4.69
N HIS A 60 -11.41 -23.28 -4.40
CA HIS A 60 -10.35 -23.17 -5.40
C HIS A 60 -9.65 -24.49 -5.64
N VAL A 61 -9.67 -24.96 -6.88
CA VAL A 61 -8.90 -26.12 -7.32
C VAL A 61 -8.13 -25.71 -8.57
N GLY A 62 -6.79 -25.71 -8.50
CA GLY A 62 -5.94 -25.50 -9.67
C GLY A 62 -5.58 -26.82 -10.33
N VAL A 63 -6.40 -27.33 -11.24
CA VAL A 63 -6.10 -28.58 -11.97
C VAL A 63 -5.37 -28.29 -13.30
N PRO A 64 -4.22 -28.93 -13.58
CA PRO A 64 -3.59 -28.88 -14.89
C PRO A 64 -4.40 -29.62 -15.96
N MET A 65 -4.56 -29.06 -17.16
CA MET A 65 -5.20 -29.69 -18.32
C MET A 65 -4.65 -31.07 -18.65
N SER A 66 -3.34 -31.29 -18.44
CA SER A 66 -2.68 -32.56 -18.73
C SER A 66 -3.14 -33.71 -17.82
N SER A 67 -3.71 -33.44 -16.64
CA SER A 67 -4.18 -34.49 -15.73
C SER A 67 -5.46 -35.18 -16.20
N PHE A 68 -6.17 -34.64 -17.20
CA PHE A 68 -7.39 -35.23 -17.75
C PHE A 68 -7.14 -36.21 -18.91
N PHE A 69 -5.98 -36.13 -19.56
CA PHE A 69 -5.72 -36.85 -20.81
C PHE A 69 -4.66 -37.96 -20.70
N TYR A 70 -3.90 -38.02 -19.59
CA TYR A 70 -2.83 -39.00 -19.40
C TYR A 70 -2.91 -39.66 -18.01
N SER A 71 -2.77 -40.99 -17.97
CA SER A 71 -2.59 -41.78 -16.73
C SER A 71 -1.13 -41.85 -16.27
N HIS A 72 -0.30 -40.89 -16.68
CA HIS A 72 1.15 -40.98 -16.53
C HIS A 72 1.61 -40.33 -15.22
N ASP A 73 2.57 -40.99 -14.56
CA ASP A 73 3.27 -40.47 -13.40
C ASP A 73 3.70 -39.02 -13.66
N TYR A 74 3.42 -38.17 -12.67
CA TYR A 74 3.76 -36.75 -12.64
C TYR A 74 5.27 -36.54 -12.46
N SER A 75 6.07 -37.33 -13.17
CA SER A 75 7.53 -37.31 -13.19
C SER A 75 8.01 -37.09 -14.62
N ASP A 76 7.61 -35.96 -15.22
CA ASP A 76 8.55 -35.27 -16.12
C ASP A 76 9.69 -34.65 -15.30
N SER A 77 10.45 -35.56 -14.69
CA SER A 77 11.69 -35.30 -13.97
C SER A 77 12.87 -35.18 -14.93
N ALA A 78 12.64 -34.94 -16.24
CA ALA A 78 13.73 -34.50 -17.09
C ALA A 78 14.09 -33.01 -16.84
N SER A 79 13.18 -32.23 -16.25
CA SER A 79 13.48 -30.86 -15.83
C SER A 79 12.97 -30.46 -14.43
N GLY A 80 12.04 -31.21 -13.82
CA GLY A 80 11.48 -30.84 -12.51
C GLY A 80 10.72 -29.51 -12.52
N ALA A 81 10.36 -29.00 -13.71
CA ALA A 81 9.70 -27.73 -13.89
C ALA A 81 8.19 -27.88 -13.66
N TRP A 82 7.61 -26.98 -12.85
CA TRP A 82 6.16 -26.87 -12.68
C TRP A 82 5.47 -26.56 -14.02
N PRO A 83 4.22 -27.03 -14.23
CA PRO A 83 3.43 -26.68 -15.41
C PRO A 83 3.29 -25.16 -15.55
N THR A 84 3.45 -24.65 -16.77
CA THR A 84 3.30 -23.21 -17.05
C THR A 84 1.84 -22.75 -16.93
N ILE A 85 1.61 -21.45 -16.72
CA ILE A 85 0.25 -20.85 -16.61
C ILE A 85 -0.70 -21.33 -17.73
N SER A 86 -0.19 -21.58 -18.93
CA SER A 86 -0.97 -22.00 -20.11
C SER A 86 -1.61 -23.39 -20.00
N THR A 87 -1.22 -24.19 -19.01
CA THR A 87 -1.65 -25.58 -18.89
C THR A 87 -2.69 -25.80 -17.79
N PHE A 88 -3.32 -24.77 -17.23
CA PHE A 88 -4.39 -24.93 -16.22
C PHE A 88 -5.78 -24.77 -16.85
N THR A 89 -6.72 -25.66 -16.49
CA THR A 89 -8.13 -25.58 -16.97
C THR A 89 -8.94 -24.53 -16.23
N ASP A 90 -8.64 -24.34 -14.95
CA ASP A 90 -9.46 -23.52 -14.05
C ASP A 90 -8.98 -22.07 -14.01
N PRO A 91 -9.91 -21.11 -13.80
CA PRO A 91 -9.53 -19.72 -13.62
C PRO A 91 -8.64 -19.57 -12.37
N PRO A 92 -7.61 -18.71 -12.41
CA PRO A 92 -6.77 -18.47 -11.24
C PRO A 92 -7.57 -17.84 -10.10
N GLU A 93 -7.17 -18.11 -8.87
CA GLU A 93 -7.68 -17.35 -7.72
C GLU A 93 -6.84 -16.08 -7.56
N THR A 94 -7.53 -14.94 -7.59
CA THR A 94 -6.89 -13.65 -7.28
C THR A 94 -6.83 -13.47 -5.76
N VAL A 95 -5.62 -13.44 -5.23
CA VAL A 95 -5.35 -13.01 -3.86
C VAL A 95 -5.24 -11.49 -3.82
N TYR A 96 -6.24 -10.83 -3.23
CA TYR A 96 -6.25 -9.38 -3.04
C TYR A 96 -5.32 -8.97 -1.89
N LEU A 97 -4.28 -8.21 -2.22
CA LEU A 97 -3.38 -7.67 -1.20
C LEU A 97 -4.02 -6.49 -0.46
N ARG A 98 -3.64 -6.29 0.80
CA ARG A 98 -4.14 -5.16 1.61
C ARG A 98 -3.70 -3.83 1.05
N ASN A 99 -2.46 -3.69 0.58
CA ASN A 99 -1.94 -2.42 0.08
C ASN A 99 -1.90 -2.40 -1.45
N SER A 100 -2.39 -1.32 -2.05
CA SER A 100 -2.46 -1.15 -3.50
C SER A 100 -2.30 0.33 -3.88
N PRO A 101 -1.71 0.65 -5.05
CA PRO A 101 -1.26 -0.25 -6.11
C PRO A 101 0.06 -0.95 -5.78
N ILE A 102 0.20 -2.18 -6.30
CA ILE A 102 1.44 -2.96 -6.21
C ILE A 102 2.42 -2.45 -7.26
N VAL A 103 3.65 -2.18 -6.85
CA VAL A 103 4.76 -1.74 -7.71
C VAL A 103 5.56 -2.96 -8.17
N THR A 104 6.01 -3.77 -7.22
CA THR A 104 6.75 -5.02 -7.47
C THR A 104 6.42 -6.05 -6.40
N VAL A 105 6.57 -7.33 -6.74
CA VAL A 105 6.49 -8.44 -5.79
C VAL A 105 7.90 -9.03 -5.65
N THR A 106 8.36 -9.17 -4.41
CA THR A 106 9.72 -9.64 -4.09
C THR A 106 9.75 -11.16 -3.97
N SER A 107 8.80 -11.74 -3.26
CA SER A 107 8.70 -13.19 -3.11
C SER A 107 7.26 -13.62 -2.85
N VAL A 108 6.90 -14.76 -3.43
CA VAL A 108 5.63 -15.43 -3.16
C VAL A 108 5.96 -16.87 -2.78
N THR A 109 5.48 -17.29 -1.61
CA THR A 109 5.62 -18.67 -1.17
C THR A 109 4.26 -19.26 -0.89
N ARG A 110 4.09 -20.53 -1.22
CA ARG A 110 2.88 -21.31 -0.94
C ARG A 110 3.21 -22.41 0.05
N ARG A 111 2.31 -22.62 0.99
CA ARG A 111 2.35 -23.74 1.93
C ARG A 111 1.00 -24.41 1.96
N SER A 112 0.98 -25.73 1.76
CA SER A 112 -0.27 -26.47 1.81
C SER A 112 -0.86 -26.55 3.22
N ALA A 113 -2.17 -26.81 3.32
CA ALA A 113 -2.92 -26.86 4.57
C ALA A 113 -2.44 -27.93 5.58
N SER A 114 -1.60 -28.88 5.14
CA SER A 114 -1.01 -29.89 6.01
C SER A 114 0.02 -29.31 6.97
N ALA A 115 -0.01 -29.77 8.24
CA ALA A 115 0.93 -29.34 9.28
C ALA A 115 2.39 -29.64 8.93
N SER A 116 2.66 -30.69 8.13
CA SER A 116 4.00 -31.09 7.68
C SER A 116 4.36 -30.60 6.27
N ALA A 117 3.53 -29.74 5.66
CA ALA A 117 3.78 -29.25 4.31
C ALA A 117 5.05 -28.38 4.25
N THR A 118 5.92 -28.68 3.29
CA THR A 118 7.05 -27.84 2.90
C THR A 118 6.55 -26.56 2.24
N THR A 119 7.30 -25.47 2.45
CA THR A 119 7.02 -24.19 1.79
C THR A 119 7.65 -24.21 0.41
N ASP A 120 6.83 -23.92 -0.60
CA ASP A 120 7.20 -23.90 -2.02
C ASP A 120 7.34 -22.46 -2.50
N ALA A 121 8.43 -22.14 -3.19
CA ALA A 121 8.68 -20.80 -3.72
C ALA A 121 8.09 -20.70 -5.13
N LEU A 122 7.14 -19.79 -5.31
CA LEU A 122 6.46 -19.61 -6.59
C LEU A 122 7.26 -18.66 -7.49
N VAL A 123 7.22 -18.91 -8.80
CA VAL A 123 7.93 -18.11 -9.81
C VAL A 123 6.93 -17.28 -10.62
N GLU A 124 7.25 -16.00 -10.84
CA GLU A 124 6.44 -15.10 -11.65
C GLU A 124 6.34 -15.61 -13.10
N TYR A 125 5.18 -15.43 -13.73
CA TYR A 125 4.85 -15.94 -15.07
C TYR A 125 4.82 -17.46 -15.24
N THR A 126 5.16 -18.22 -14.20
CA THR A 126 5.05 -19.68 -14.18
C THR A 126 3.92 -20.12 -13.26
N ASN A 127 3.92 -19.64 -12.02
CA ASN A 127 2.96 -20.04 -10.99
C ASN A 127 2.03 -18.91 -10.56
N TYR A 128 2.43 -17.65 -10.78
CA TYR A 128 1.59 -16.50 -10.45
C TYR A 128 1.78 -15.35 -11.43
N LEU A 129 0.77 -14.49 -11.52
CA LEU A 129 0.80 -13.25 -12.30
C LEU A 129 0.49 -12.07 -11.39
N VAL A 130 1.29 -11.01 -11.48
CA VAL A 130 1.11 -9.80 -10.68
C VAL A 130 0.07 -8.87 -11.32
N ARG A 131 -0.96 -8.51 -10.57
CA ARG A 131 -1.91 -7.46 -10.93
C ARG A 131 -1.68 -6.22 -10.07
N ARG A 132 -2.28 -5.09 -10.45
CA ARG A 132 -2.18 -3.84 -9.65
C ARG A 132 -2.81 -3.94 -8.26
N TYR A 133 -3.74 -4.86 -8.06
CA TYR A 133 -4.58 -4.98 -6.86
C TYR A 133 -4.42 -6.31 -6.11
N GLY A 134 -3.58 -7.21 -6.64
CA GLY A 134 -3.43 -8.56 -6.10
C GLY A 134 -2.47 -9.39 -6.93
N ILE A 135 -2.35 -10.66 -6.58
CA ILE A 135 -1.66 -11.66 -7.37
C ILE A 135 -2.66 -12.73 -7.78
N ASP A 136 -2.57 -13.19 -9.02
CA ASP A 136 -3.31 -14.36 -9.49
C ASP A 136 -2.42 -15.57 -9.28
N VAL A 137 -2.90 -16.56 -8.54
CA VAL A 137 -2.14 -17.78 -8.27
C VAL A 137 -2.73 -18.96 -9.03
N TYR A 138 -1.84 -19.71 -9.66
CA TYR A 138 -2.17 -20.90 -10.46
C TYR A 138 -1.73 -22.17 -9.74
N GLY A 139 -2.45 -23.27 -10.00
CA GLY A 139 -2.09 -24.60 -9.54
C GLY A 139 -2.04 -24.78 -8.02
N SER A 140 -2.80 -23.98 -7.27
CA SER A 140 -2.91 -24.11 -5.81
C SER A 140 -4.10 -24.98 -5.42
N LEU A 141 -4.00 -25.55 -4.22
CA LEU A 141 -5.02 -26.43 -3.66
C LEU A 141 -5.92 -25.65 -2.68
N PRO A 142 -7.13 -26.18 -2.38
CA PRO A 142 -8.00 -25.59 -1.39
C PRO A 142 -7.30 -25.42 -0.04
N ASN A 143 -7.49 -24.27 0.60
CA ASN A 143 -6.90 -23.92 1.91
C ASN A 143 -5.37 -23.80 1.93
N ASP A 144 -4.70 -23.75 0.77
CA ASP A 144 -3.29 -23.40 0.74
C ASP A 144 -3.07 -21.97 1.28
N LYS A 145 -1.97 -21.80 2.01
CA LYS A 145 -1.52 -20.52 2.56
C LYS A 145 -0.51 -19.90 1.61
N ILE A 146 -0.79 -18.70 1.14
CA ILE A 146 0.13 -17.93 0.33
C ILE A 146 0.69 -16.79 1.18
N THR A 147 2.00 -16.69 1.23
CA THR A 147 2.73 -15.62 1.90
C THR A 147 3.42 -14.77 0.85
N VAL A 148 3.16 -13.46 0.89
CA VAL A 148 3.63 -12.51 -0.12
C VAL A 148 4.47 -11.44 0.54
N THR A 149 5.65 -11.19 -0.02
CA THR A 149 6.46 -10.00 0.25
C THR A 149 6.41 -9.12 -1.00
N TYR A 150 5.92 -7.89 -0.86
CA TYR A 150 5.69 -7.00 -1.98
C TYR A 150 5.92 -5.53 -1.62
N THR A 151 6.12 -4.72 -2.65
CA THR A 151 6.27 -3.27 -2.56
C THR A 151 5.01 -2.63 -3.12
N ALA A 152 4.30 -1.84 -2.31
CA ALA A 152 3.06 -1.19 -2.73
C ALA A 152 2.95 0.24 -2.20
N GLY A 153 2.22 1.07 -2.95
CA GLY A 153 1.95 2.46 -2.62
C GLY A 153 1.59 3.28 -3.84
N LEU A 154 0.90 4.40 -3.62
CA LEU A 154 0.43 5.28 -4.71
C LEU A 154 1.58 6.04 -5.42
N ALA A 155 2.82 5.91 -4.92
CA ALA A 155 3.98 6.69 -5.37
C ALA A 155 3.68 8.19 -5.35
N GLY A 156 3.17 8.69 -4.21
CA GLY A 156 2.66 10.04 -4.06
C GLY A 156 3.64 11.14 -4.47
N GLY A 157 4.95 10.90 -4.37
CA GLY A 157 5.98 11.85 -4.82
C GLY A 157 5.91 12.17 -6.32
N SER A 158 5.36 11.26 -7.14
CA SER A 158 5.13 11.48 -8.57
C SER A 158 3.84 12.25 -8.88
N ILE A 159 2.99 12.51 -7.87
CA ILE A 159 1.70 13.17 -8.02
C ILE A 159 1.81 14.55 -7.34
N PRO A 160 2.08 15.63 -8.11
CA PRO A 160 2.28 16.97 -7.53
C PRO A 160 1.11 17.46 -6.70
N MET A 161 -0.11 17.02 -7.04
CA MET A 161 -1.32 17.41 -6.33
C MET A 161 -1.36 16.90 -4.89
N LEU A 162 -0.89 15.68 -4.61
CA LEU A 162 -0.84 15.15 -3.23
C LEU A 162 0.18 15.92 -2.40
N LYS A 163 1.35 16.22 -2.99
CA LYS A 163 2.37 17.06 -2.36
C LYS A 163 1.83 18.46 -2.04
N LEU A 164 1.14 19.10 -2.99
CA LEU A 164 0.58 20.45 -2.79
C LEU A 164 -0.53 20.48 -1.73
N LEU A 165 -1.39 19.47 -1.66
CA LEU A 165 -2.45 19.41 -0.65
C LEU A 165 -1.87 19.22 0.75
N LEU A 166 -0.88 18.33 0.90
CA LEU A 166 -0.17 18.15 2.16
C LEU A 166 0.54 19.44 2.59
N LEU A 167 1.19 20.16 1.67
CA LEU A 167 1.82 21.46 1.96
C LEU A 167 0.83 22.54 2.38
N ARG A 168 -0.35 22.60 1.75
CA ARG A 168 -1.40 23.56 2.13
C ARG A 168 -1.98 23.28 3.51
N ALA A 169 -2.27 22.01 3.80
CA ALA A 169 -2.74 21.60 5.13
C ALA A 169 -1.67 21.86 6.20
N ALA A 170 -0.42 21.47 5.93
CA ALA A 170 0.69 21.72 6.84
C ALA A 170 0.89 23.22 7.11
N ALA A 171 0.83 24.07 6.09
CA ALA A 171 0.99 25.52 6.27
C ALA A 171 -0.09 26.11 7.19
N ARG A 172 -1.35 25.65 7.11
CA ARG A 172 -2.43 26.08 8.00
C ARG A 172 -2.21 25.62 9.44
N GLU A 173 -1.85 24.36 9.64
CA GLU A 173 -1.50 23.82 10.95
C GLU A 173 -0.37 24.60 11.61
N MET A 174 0.68 24.91 10.85
CA MET A 174 1.83 25.62 11.39
C MET A 174 1.57 27.11 11.61
N GLN A 175 0.68 27.73 10.84
CA GLN A 175 0.22 29.09 11.14
C GLN A 175 -0.52 29.13 12.48
N ASN A 176 -1.43 28.19 12.70
CA ASN A 176 -2.16 28.09 13.96
C ASN A 176 -1.21 27.80 15.13
N MET A 177 -0.27 26.87 14.98
CA MET A 177 0.76 26.60 15.98
C MET A 177 1.64 27.85 16.24
N HIS A 178 2.01 28.58 15.20
CA HIS A 178 2.78 29.82 15.34
C HIS A 178 2.01 30.86 16.15
N ASP A 179 0.73 31.06 15.83
CA ASP A 179 -0.11 32.03 16.52
C ASP A 179 -0.38 31.62 17.97
N ASP A 180 -0.56 30.34 18.26
CA ASP A 180 -0.66 29.80 19.63
C ASP A 180 0.63 30.06 20.42
N VAL A 181 1.81 29.79 19.82
CA VAL A 181 3.11 29.99 20.47
C VAL A 181 3.36 31.47 20.75
N VAL A 182 2.97 32.37 19.85
CA VAL A 182 3.10 33.82 20.05
C VAL A 182 2.10 34.33 21.09
N GLY A 183 0.84 33.87 21.05
CA GLY A 183 -0.18 34.24 22.03
C GLY A 183 0.18 33.82 23.46
N ILE A 184 0.77 32.63 23.65
CA ILE A 184 1.27 32.19 24.96
C ILE A 184 2.44 33.07 25.44
N LYS A 185 3.33 33.51 24.53
CA LYS A 185 4.46 34.37 24.88
C LYS A 185 4.03 35.78 25.26
N ASP A 186 3.06 36.33 24.54
CA ASP A 186 2.62 37.71 24.71
C ASP A 186 1.55 37.88 25.80
N LEU A 187 1.05 36.78 26.41
CA LEU A 187 0.01 36.74 27.47
C LEU A 187 -1.32 37.44 27.10
N GLU A 188 -1.48 37.82 25.84
CA GLU A 188 -2.71 38.36 25.29
C GLU A 188 -3.32 37.33 24.33
N PRO A 189 -4.57 36.87 24.57
CA PRO A 189 -5.25 36.02 23.62
C PRO A 189 -5.52 36.86 22.37
N ARG A 190 -4.78 36.60 21.29
CA ARG A 190 -5.19 37.08 19.97
C ARG A 190 -6.50 36.38 19.65
N GLU A 191 -7.55 37.14 19.37
CA GLU A 191 -8.79 36.62 18.78
C GLU A 191 -8.54 36.21 17.32
N THR A 192 -7.55 35.34 17.09
CA THR A 192 -7.36 34.67 15.82
C THR A 192 -8.58 33.78 15.64
N ALA A 193 -9.42 34.12 14.66
CA ALA A 193 -10.55 33.28 14.26
C ALA A 193 -10.10 31.82 14.17
N LEU A 194 -10.98 30.88 14.55
CA LEU A 194 -10.78 29.44 14.36
C LEU A 194 -10.51 29.16 12.88
N ALA A 195 -9.26 29.29 12.45
CA ALA A 195 -8.84 28.96 11.11
C ALA A 195 -8.95 27.46 10.98
N GLU A 196 -9.64 26.99 9.94
CA GLU A 196 -9.84 25.57 9.71
C GLU A 196 -8.50 24.82 9.73
N ILE A 197 -8.37 23.92 10.70
CA ILE A 197 -7.21 23.07 10.98
C ILE A 197 -7.26 21.87 10.02
N GLY A 198 -6.10 21.44 9.53
CA GLY A 198 -5.95 20.24 8.71
C GLY A 198 -6.46 20.35 7.27
N PHE A 199 -7.02 19.24 6.78
CA PHE A 199 -7.53 19.14 5.41
C PHE A 199 -8.95 19.68 5.28
N LEU A 200 -9.17 20.48 4.24
CA LEU A 200 -10.51 20.92 3.88
C LEU A 200 -11.28 19.81 3.17
N GLU A 201 -12.59 19.73 3.37
CA GLU A 201 -13.43 18.73 2.69
C GLU A 201 -13.32 18.84 1.16
N LYS A 202 -13.24 20.07 0.62
CA LYS A 202 -13.04 20.33 -0.81
C LYS A 202 -11.70 19.78 -1.31
N GLU A 203 -10.65 19.86 -0.50
CA GLU A 203 -9.32 19.34 -0.82
C GLU A 203 -9.34 17.80 -0.80
N LEU A 204 -9.97 17.19 0.20
CA LEU A 204 -10.17 15.74 0.26
C LEU A 204 -11.02 15.22 -0.93
N MET A 205 -12.06 15.96 -1.31
CA MET A 205 -12.89 15.62 -2.46
C MET A 205 -12.11 15.66 -3.78
N SER A 206 -11.10 16.52 -3.90
CA SER A 206 -10.26 16.60 -5.10
C SER A 206 -9.38 15.35 -5.31
N ILE A 207 -9.02 14.66 -4.22
CA ILE A 207 -8.23 13.42 -4.24
C ILE A 207 -9.08 12.15 -4.19
N LYS A 208 -10.42 12.29 -4.17
CA LYS A 208 -11.37 11.16 -4.14
C LYS A 208 -11.12 10.14 -5.26
N ARG A 209 -10.62 10.57 -6.42
CA ARG A 209 -10.25 9.67 -7.54
C ARG A 209 -9.17 8.64 -7.18
N TYR A 210 -8.32 8.95 -6.21
CA TYR A 210 -7.25 8.06 -5.74
C TYR A 210 -7.70 7.18 -4.58
N ARG A 211 -8.92 7.37 -4.05
CA ARG A 211 -9.44 6.57 -2.94
C ARG A 211 -9.67 5.12 -3.38
N ARG A 212 -9.40 4.15 -2.50
CA ARG A 212 -9.75 2.75 -2.74
C ARG A 212 -11.25 2.59 -2.63
N VAL A 213 -11.91 2.22 -3.73
CA VAL A 213 -13.32 1.82 -3.73
C VAL A 213 -13.38 0.31 -3.56
N ARG A 214 -14.07 -0.16 -2.53
CA ARG A 214 -14.43 -1.57 -2.39
C ARG A 214 -15.80 -1.74 -3.03
N ALA A 215 -15.91 -2.62 -4.01
CA ALA A 215 -17.22 -3.10 -4.44
C ALA A 215 -17.79 -3.92 -3.28
N ALA A 216 -18.97 -3.53 -2.81
CA ALA A 216 -19.72 -4.26 -1.79
C ALA A 216 -20.55 -5.36 -2.46
#